data_AF-A0A519TEK2-F1
#
_entry.id   AF-A0A519TEK2-F1
#
_cell.length_a   1.000
_cell.length_b   1.000
_cell.length_c   1.000
_cell.angle_alpha   90.00
_cell.angle_beta   90.00
_cell.angle_gamma   90.00
#
_symmetry.space_group_name_H-M   'P 1'
#
loop_
_entity.id
_entity.type
_entity.pdbx_description
1 polymer ?
#
loop_
_entity_poly.entity_id
_entity_poly.type
_entity_poly.pdbx_seq_one_letter_code
_entity_poly.pdbx_strand_id
1 'polypeptide(L)'
;MVFLLLSLFTVQFDYSDTGKAIKAGAHWLTLKDASTARSIISTITGGIISLTVFSFSMVMILLNQAASQMSNRILEKLIGNRFQQIVLGFYIGTIVFALFLLSTIRDIDSGVYVPAISTYLLIAFTVVDIFLFIYFLHYVTQSVKYETIIHKIFTDTQKSMEKKCVLQNFSTSSHEQGLSLSLNAQNSGIYQGFMEKPMRSLCKREDLLIRMEWPVGKLVIKDTPLLTILNKETIPEDLQKEIMGMVNIHGGQDIDVNYYYGFRQLMEVAVKALSPGINDPGTAILSLQALGHLLKYRSENHP
;
A
#
# COMPACT_ATOMS: atom_id res chain seq x y z
N MET A 1 -2.65 -13.46 -18.19
CA MET A 1 -2.30 -13.09 -19.58
C MET A 1 -0.96 -13.67 -19.98
N VAL A 2 0.17 -13.31 -19.34
CA VAL A 2 1.52 -13.80 -19.72
C VAL A 2 1.63 -15.33 -19.73
N PHE A 3 1.21 -16.03 -18.66
CA PHE A 3 1.25 -17.49 -18.59
C PHE A 3 0.36 -18.19 -19.63
N LEU A 4 -0.76 -17.57 -20.02
CA LEU A 4 -1.67 -18.11 -21.02
C LEU A 4 -1.07 -17.98 -22.42
N LEU A 5 -0.48 -16.81 -22.74
CA LEU A 5 0.26 -16.61 -23.98
C LEU A 5 1.48 -17.53 -24.06
N LEU A 6 2.21 -17.70 -22.95
CA LEU A 6 3.32 -18.62 -22.86
C LEU A 6 2.86 -20.07 -23.08
N SER A 7 1.74 -20.48 -22.48
CA SER A 7 1.15 -21.81 -22.69
C SER A 7 0.81 -22.07 -24.15
N LEU A 8 0.14 -21.13 -24.81
CA LEU A 8 -0.18 -21.23 -26.23
C LEU A 8 1.08 -21.33 -27.08
N PHE A 9 2.08 -20.49 -26.80
CA PHE A 9 3.35 -20.49 -27.53
C PHE A 9 4.14 -21.79 -27.33
N THR A 10 4.27 -22.28 -26.09
CA THR A 10 5.05 -23.49 -25.80
C THR A 10 4.39 -24.72 -26.36
N VAL A 11 3.05 -24.80 -26.30
CA VAL A 11 2.29 -25.87 -26.94
C VAL A 11 2.47 -25.82 -28.45
N GLN A 12 2.29 -24.66 -29.08
CA GLN A 12 2.47 -24.52 -30.53
C GLN A 12 3.90 -24.84 -30.97
N PHE A 13 4.90 -24.44 -30.19
CA PHE A 13 6.30 -24.77 -30.41
C PHE A 13 6.55 -26.28 -30.25
N ASP A 14 5.96 -26.93 -29.25
CA ASP A 14 6.10 -28.36 -28.99
C ASP A 14 5.59 -29.22 -30.15
N TYR A 15 4.59 -28.74 -30.88
CA TYR A 15 4.01 -29.40 -32.06
C TYR A 15 4.64 -28.97 -33.40
N SER A 16 5.48 -27.93 -33.41
CA SER A 16 6.20 -27.47 -34.60
C SER A 16 7.31 -28.45 -35.04
N ASP A 17 7.68 -28.43 -36.31
CA ASP A 17 8.72 -29.31 -36.86
C ASP A 17 10.09 -29.03 -36.22
N THR A 18 10.36 -27.79 -35.84
CA THR A 18 11.55 -27.37 -35.08
C THR A 18 11.57 -27.97 -33.67
N GLY A 19 10.43 -27.97 -32.98
CA GLY A 19 10.29 -28.58 -31.65
C GLY A 19 10.50 -30.10 -31.69
N LYS A 20 10.01 -30.77 -32.74
CA LYS A 20 10.23 -32.20 -32.96
C LYS A 20 11.71 -32.53 -33.23
N ALA A 21 12.41 -31.70 -34.02
CA ALA A 21 13.84 -31.88 -34.30
C ALA A 21 14.71 -31.77 -33.02
N ILE A 22 14.40 -30.83 -32.13
CA ILE A 22 15.12 -30.66 -30.86
C ILE A 22 14.87 -31.86 -29.92
N LYS A 23 13.63 -32.35 -29.83
CA LYS A 23 13.30 -33.55 -29.05
C LYS A 23 14.01 -34.80 -29.56
N ALA A 24 14.15 -34.93 -30.88
CA ALA A 24 14.86 -36.05 -31.49
C ALA A 24 16.36 -36.10 -31.15
N GLY A 25 16.99 -34.94 -30.92
CA GLY A 25 18.40 -34.84 -30.51
C GLY A 25 18.65 -35.00 -29.01
N ALA A 26 17.63 -34.83 -28.17
CA ALA A 26 17.74 -34.84 -26.72
C ALA A 26 16.97 -36.03 -26.10
N HIS A 27 17.59 -37.21 -26.06
CA HIS A 27 16.98 -38.44 -25.50
C HIS A 27 16.61 -38.32 -24.00
N TRP A 28 17.17 -37.35 -23.27
CA TRP A 28 16.78 -37.05 -21.88
C TRP A 28 15.47 -36.26 -21.76
N LEU A 29 14.99 -35.68 -22.86
CA LEU A 29 13.80 -34.83 -22.94
C LEU A 29 12.55 -35.58 -23.44
N THR A 30 12.69 -36.86 -23.80
CA THR A 30 11.57 -37.67 -24.29
C THR A 30 10.81 -38.32 -23.14
N LEU A 31 9.63 -37.77 -22.81
CA LEU A 31 8.61 -38.46 -22.04
C LEU A 31 7.96 -39.52 -22.93
N LYS A 32 8.27 -40.81 -22.67
CA LYS A 32 7.82 -41.93 -23.50
C LYS A 32 6.35 -42.33 -23.27
N ASP A 33 5.71 -41.81 -22.23
CA ASP A 33 4.39 -42.23 -21.79
C ASP A 33 3.48 -41.04 -21.40
N ALA A 34 2.29 -40.97 -22.00
CA ALA A 34 1.28 -39.93 -21.72
C ALA A 34 0.65 -40.10 -20.35
N SER A 35 0.54 -41.35 -19.86
CA SER A 35 -0.04 -41.59 -18.54
C SER A 35 0.83 -40.97 -17.46
N THR A 36 2.15 -41.16 -17.56
CA THR A 36 3.16 -40.54 -16.69
C THR A 36 3.08 -39.00 -16.74
N ALA A 37 2.98 -38.41 -17.94
CA ALA A 37 2.86 -36.95 -18.07
C ALA A 37 1.58 -36.40 -17.44
N ARG A 38 0.42 -37.04 -17.68
CA ARG A 38 -0.87 -36.66 -17.06
C ARG A 38 -0.80 -36.75 -15.54
N SER A 39 -0.18 -37.81 -15.00
CA SER A 39 0.00 -37.96 -13.55
C SER A 39 0.87 -36.84 -12.97
N ILE A 40 2.02 -36.53 -13.59
CA ILE A 40 2.90 -35.42 -13.14
C ILE A 40 2.13 -34.09 -13.14
N ILE A 41 1.46 -33.76 -14.26
CA ILE A 41 0.71 -32.51 -14.40
C ILE A 41 -0.42 -32.44 -13.37
N SER A 42 -1.15 -33.54 -13.15
CA SER A 42 -2.26 -33.61 -12.17
C SER A 42 -1.76 -33.46 -10.73
N THR A 43 -0.67 -34.12 -10.37
CA THR A 43 -0.04 -33.98 -9.04
C THR A 43 0.44 -32.56 -8.79
N ILE A 44 1.10 -31.95 -9.78
CA ILE A 44 1.54 -30.54 -9.70
C ILE A 44 0.34 -29.60 -9.55
N THR A 45 -0.70 -29.80 -10.36
CA THR A 45 -1.92 -28.95 -10.31
C THR A 45 -2.55 -29.01 -8.93
N GLY A 46 -2.76 -30.21 -8.37
CA GLY A 46 -3.30 -30.38 -7.02
C GLY A 46 -2.41 -29.76 -5.94
N GLY A 47 -1.08 -29.93 -6.05
CA GLY A 47 -0.11 -29.34 -5.13
C GLY A 47 -0.16 -27.81 -5.11
N ILE A 48 -0.18 -27.17 -6.29
CA ILE A 48 -0.20 -25.69 -6.39
C ILE A 48 -1.57 -25.14 -5.96
N ILE A 49 -2.68 -25.83 -6.22
CA ILE A 49 -4.00 -25.46 -5.67
C ILE A 49 -3.94 -25.46 -4.14
N SER A 50 -3.38 -26.51 -3.53
CA SER A 50 -3.21 -26.57 -2.07
C SER A 50 -2.34 -25.43 -1.54
N LEU A 51 -1.21 -25.13 -2.21
CA LEU A 51 -0.32 -24.02 -1.87
C LEU A 51 -1.02 -22.65 -1.94
N THR A 52 -1.91 -22.49 -2.93
CA THR A 52 -2.72 -21.28 -3.12
C THR A 52 -3.70 -21.10 -1.97
N VAL A 53 -4.44 -22.15 -1.62
CA VAL A 53 -5.41 -22.14 -0.50
C VAL A 53 -4.71 -21.86 0.82
N PHE A 54 -3.56 -22.49 1.05
CA PHE A 54 -2.76 -22.26 2.25
C PHE A 54 -2.26 -20.81 2.31
N SER A 55 -1.74 -20.27 1.20
CA SER A 55 -1.27 -18.88 1.14
C SER A 55 -2.40 -17.87 1.38
N PHE A 56 -3.58 -18.10 0.80
CA PHE A 56 -4.76 -17.25 1.04
C PHE A 56 -5.23 -17.31 2.49
N SER A 57 -5.29 -18.52 3.05
CA SER A 57 -5.63 -18.74 4.47
C SER A 57 -4.68 -17.99 5.38
N MET A 58 -3.38 -18.04 5.10
CA MET A 58 -2.37 -17.33 5.87
C MET A 58 -2.58 -15.80 5.80
N VAL A 59 -2.82 -15.23 4.61
CA VAL A 59 -3.14 -13.78 4.50
C VAL A 59 -4.38 -13.43 5.32
N MET A 60 -5.44 -14.23 5.25
CA MET A 60 -6.66 -13.98 6.01
C MET A 60 -6.44 -14.07 7.53
N ILE A 61 -5.65 -15.04 8.00
CA ILE A 61 -5.25 -15.14 9.41
C ILE A 61 -4.49 -13.89 9.83
N LEU A 62 -3.54 -13.42 9.02
CA LEU A 62 -2.82 -12.17 9.29
C LEU A 62 -3.73 -10.96 9.31
N LEU A 63 -4.70 -10.85 8.40
CA LEU A 63 -5.64 -9.74 8.37
C LEU A 63 -6.53 -9.73 9.62
N ASN A 64 -7.02 -10.90 10.04
CA ASN A 64 -7.78 -11.05 11.28
C ASN A 64 -6.93 -10.75 12.52
N GLN A 65 -5.67 -11.18 12.52
CA GLN A 65 -4.73 -10.86 13.60
C GLN A 65 -4.40 -9.36 13.62
N ALA A 66 -4.13 -8.75 12.47
CA ALA A 66 -3.89 -7.32 12.38
C ALA A 66 -5.14 -6.50 12.74
N ALA A 67 -6.35 -6.93 12.36
CA ALA A 67 -7.59 -6.25 12.76
C ALA A 67 -7.83 -6.35 14.28
N SER A 68 -7.61 -7.53 14.87
CA SER A 68 -7.77 -7.72 16.31
C SER A 68 -6.71 -6.95 17.10
N GLN A 69 -5.46 -6.95 16.66
CA GLN A 69 -4.32 -6.37 17.39
C GLN A 69 -3.97 -4.92 17.00
N MET A 70 -4.40 -4.40 15.84
CA MET A 70 -4.09 -3.04 15.35
C MET A 70 -5.33 -2.18 15.05
N SER A 71 -5.18 -0.84 15.09
CA SER A 71 -6.25 0.08 14.67
C SER A 71 -6.61 -0.19 13.20
N ASN A 72 -7.90 -0.27 12.85
CA ASN A 72 -8.39 -0.56 11.48
C ASN A 72 -7.75 0.34 10.39
N ARG A 73 -7.23 1.51 10.79
CA ARG A 73 -6.55 2.49 9.93
C ARG A 73 -5.17 2.04 9.42
N ILE A 74 -4.51 1.11 10.11
CA ILE A 74 -3.22 0.54 9.68
C ILE A 74 -3.44 -0.62 8.69
N LEU A 75 -4.58 -1.31 8.84
CA LEU A 75 -4.95 -2.46 8.02
C LEU A 75 -5.17 -2.11 6.54
N GLU A 76 -5.75 -0.92 6.27
CA GLU A 76 -5.97 -0.43 4.90
C GLU A 76 -4.66 -0.26 4.11
N LYS A 77 -3.54 0.07 4.77
CA LYS A 77 -2.22 0.15 4.14
C LYS A 77 -1.55 -1.21 3.93
N LEU A 78 -2.03 -2.28 4.56
CA LEU A 78 -1.47 -3.64 4.48
C LEU A 78 -2.17 -4.52 3.43
N ILE A 79 -3.45 -4.28 3.14
CA ILE A 79 -4.28 -5.10 2.22
C ILE A 79 -3.86 -4.99 0.74
N GLY A 80 -2.98 -4.06 0.39
CA GLY A 80 -2.61 -3.74 -1.00
C GLY A 80 -1.16 -4.01 -1.40
N ASN A 81 -0.48 -5.03 -0.84
CA ASN A 81 0.92 -5.25 -1.23
C ASN A 81 1.03 -5.96 -2.60
N ARG A 82 1.72 -5.31 -3.55
CA ARG A 82 2.08 -5.84 -4.87
C ARG A 82 2.79 -7.19 -4.79
N PHE A 83 3.59 -7.45 -3.76
CA PHE A 83 4.29 -8.71 -3.60
C PHE A 83 3.34 -9.90 -3.45
N GLN A 84 2.27 -9.77 -2.64
CA GLN A 84 1.26 -10.81 -2.49
C GLN A 84 0.53 -11.09 -3.81
N GLN A 85 0.21 -10.03 -4.55
CA GLN A 85 -0.41 -10.13 -5.87
C GLN A 85 0.50 -10.82 -6.90
N ILE A 86 1.81 -10.59 -6.84
CA ILE A 86 2.79 -11.26 -7.71
C ILE A 86 2.85 -12.76 -7.41
N VAL A 87 2.97 -13.14 -6.14
CA VAL A 87 3.03 -14.56 -5.73
C VAL A 87 1.75 -15.29 -6.14
N LEU A 88 0.58 -14.71 -5.81
CA LEU A 88 -0.71 -15.32 -6.16
C LEU A 88 -0.91 -15.37 -7.68
N GLY A 89 -0.48 -14.33 -8.39
CA GLY A 89 -0.52 -14.30 -9.86
C GLY A 89 0.32 -15.40 -10.50
N PHE A 90 1.47 -15.73 -9.90
CA PHE A 90 2.31 -16.83 -10.37
C PHE A 90 1.62 -18.18 -10.12
N TYR A 91 1.08 -18.45 -8.92
CA TYR A 91 0.34 -19.70 -8.64
C TYR A 91 -0.82 -19.92 -9.60
N ILE A 92 -1.66 -18.90 -9.79
CA ILE A 92 -2.79 -18.96 -10.72
C ILE A 92 -2.28 -19.17 -12.16
N GLY A 93 -1.17 -18.52 -12.52
CA GLY A 93 -0.50 -18.71 -13.81
C GLY A 93 -0.07 -20.15 -14.05
N THR A 94 0.61 -20.77 -13.08
CA THR A 94 1.05 -22.17 -13.16
C THR A 94 -0.14 -23.14 -13.20
N ILE A 95 -1.21 -22.89 -12.42
CA ILE A 95 -2.44 -23.70 -12.46
C ILE A 95 -3.08 -23.63 -13.86
N VAL A 96 -3.25 -22.43 -14.43
CA VAL A 96 -3.83 -22.26 -15.77
C VAL A 96 -2.97 -22.95 -16.82
N PHE A 97 -1.64 -22.83 -16.73
CA PHE A 97 -0.70 -23.50 -17.62
C PHE A 97 -0.83 -25.03 -17.53
N ALA A 98 -0.92 -25.58 -16.31
CA ALA A 98 -1.08 -27.01 -16.07
C ALA A 98 -2.42 -27.55 -16.60
N LEU A 99 -3.52 -26.84 -16.36
CA LEU A 99 -4.85 -27.21 -16.88
C LEU A 99 -4.89 -27.17 -18.42
N PHE A 100 -4.26 -26.18 -19.04
CA PHE A 100 -4.17 -26.09 -20.49
C PHE A 100 -3.36 -27.25 -21.08
N LEU A 101 -2.25 -27.62 -20.45
CA LEU A 101 -1.49 -28.81 -20.85
C LEU A 101 -2.29 -30.10 -20.72
N LEU A 102 -3.03 -30.26 -19.62
CA LEU A 102 -3.88 -31.43 -19.42
C LEU A 102 -4.96 -31.54 -20.51
N SER A 103 -5.52 -30.40 -20.94
CA SER A 103 -6.49 -30.33 -22.05
C SER A 103 -5.90 -30.67 -23.43
N THR A 104 -4.57 -30.61 -23.59
CA THR A 104 -3.90 -30.79 -24.89
C THR A 104 -3.47 -32.24 -25.13
N ILE A 105 -3.27 -33.03 -24.08
CA ILE A 105 -2.82 -34.43 -24.19
C ILE A 105 -3.98 -35.33 -24.67
N ARG A 106 -4.03 -35.62 -25.98
CA ARG A 106 -4.93 -36.61 -26.59
C ARG A 106 -4.23 -37.96 -26.76
N ASP A 107 -4.94 -39.04 -26.44
CA ASP A 107 -4.56 -40.38 -26.92
C ASP A 107 -4.91 -40.45 -28.41
N ILE A 108 -3.93 -40.78 -29.25
CA ILE A 108 -4.11 -40.93 -30.69
C ILE A 108 -3.66 -42.34 -31.06
N ASP A 109 -4.45 -43.05 -31.88
CA ASP A 109 -4.22 -44.43 -32.31
C ASP A 109 -2.88 -44.66 -33.05
N SER A 110 -2.17 -43.59 -33.43
CA SER A 110 -0.89 -43.62 -34.17
C SER A 110 0.33 -43.22 -33.36
N GLY A 111 0.19 -43.04 -32.04
CA GLY A 111 1.29 -42.73 -31.12
C GLY A 111 0.97 -41.61 -30.15
N VAL A 112 1.67 -41.62 -29.03
CA VAL A 112 1.49 -40.67 -27.94
C VAL A 112 2.32 -39.40 -28.20
N TYR A 113 1.67 -38.29 -28.53
CA TYR A 113 2.32 -36.97 -28.63
C TYR A 113 2.21 -36.22 -27.29
N VAL A 114 3.22 -36.40 -26.44
CA VAL A 114 3.34 -35.66 -25.18
C VAL A 114 4.09 -34.34 -25.43
N PRO A 115 3.55 -33.19 -24.97
CA PRO A 115 4.24 -31.90 -25.00
C PRO A 115 5.35 -31.88 -23.93
N ALA A 116 6.44 -32.62 -24.19
CA ALA A 116 7.49 -32.86 -23.20
C ALA A 116 8.20 -31.59 -22.74
N ILE A 117 8.46 -30.63 -23.65
CA ILE A 117 9.11 -29.35 -23.29
C ILE A 117 8.19 -28.56 -22.35
N SER A 118 6.90 -28.53 -22.65
CA SER A 118 5.92 -27.84 -21.81
C SER A 118 5.77 -28.51 -20.44
N THR A 119 5.85 -29.85 -20.36
CA THR A 119 5.85 -30.57 -19.07
C THR A 119 7.08 -30.24 -18.23
N TYR A 120 8.28 -30.20 -18.81
CA TYR A 120 9.48 -29.78 -18.08
C TYR A 120 9.43 -28.32 -17.66
N LEU A 121 8.84 -27.45 -18.48
CA LEU A 121 8.61 -26.05 -18.12
C LEU A 121 7.62 -25.92 -16.94
N LEU A 122 6.56 -26.74 -16.90
CA LEU A 122 5.66 -26.82 -15.75
C LEU A 122 6.40 -27.24 -14.48
N ILE A 123 7.29 -28.23 -14.57
CA ILE A 123 8.13 -28.66 -13.44
C ILE A 123 9.01 -27.49 -12.97
N ALA A 124 9.64 -26.76 -13.90
CA ALA A 124 10.44 -25.59 -13.57
C ALA A 124 9.62 -24.49 -12.87
N PHE A 125 8.41 -24.19 -13.35
CA PHE A 125 7.50 -23.27 -12.67
C PHE A 125 7.10 -23.74 -11.29
N THR A 126 6.89 -25.04 -11.11
CA THR A 126 6.58 -25.62 -9.78
C THR A 126 7.74 -25.41 -8.80
N VAL A 127 8.99 -25.55 -9.26
CA VAL A 127 10.16 -25.27 -8.42
C VAL A 127 10.20 -23.78 -8.03
N VAL A 128 9.93 -22.88 -8.98
CA VAL A 128 9.83 -21.43 -8.69
C VAL A 128 8.69 -21.15 -7.69
N ASP A 129 7.54 -21.81 -7.82
CA ASP A 129 6.41 -21.69 -6.89
C ASP A 129 6.78 -22.07 -5.47
N ILE A 130 7.56 -23.14 -5.29
CA ILE A 130 8.04 -23.56 -3.97
C ILE A 130 8.97 -22.48 -3.37
N PHE A 131 9.89 -21.90 -4.15
CA PHE A 131 10.75 -20.82 -3.65
C PHE A 131 9.96 -19.54 -3.34
N LEU A 132 9.02 -19.17 -4.21
CA LEU A 132 8.11 -18.04 -3.97
C LEU A 132 7.30 -18.26 -2.70
N PHE A 133 6.85 -19.48 -2.44
CA PHE A 133 6.12 -19.83 -1.23
C PHE A 133 6.98 -19.70 0.03
N ILE A 134 8.20 -20.22 0.03
CA ILE A 134 9.14 -20.10 1.16
C ILE A 134 9.43 -18.62 1.44
N TYR A 135 9.67 -17.83 0.39
CA TYR A 135 9.90 -16.40 0.55
C TYR A 135 8.63 -15.67 1.00
N PHE A 136 7.46 -16.06 0.49
CA PHE A 136 6.16 -15.53 0.91
C PHE A 136 5.91 -15.79 2.40
N LEU A 137 6.22 -17.00 2.90
CA LEU A 137 6.17 -17.32 4.32
C LEU A 137 7.07 -16.39 5.13
N HIS A 138 8.34 -16.23 4.70
CA HIS A 138 9.25 -15.32 5.38
C HIS A 138 8.72 -13.88 5.39
N TYR A 139 8.25 -13.39 4.24
CA TYR A 139 7.68 -12.05 4.10
C TYR A 139 6.48 -11.84 5.03
N VAL A 140 5.57 -12.80 5.06
CA VAL A 140 4.40 -12.82 5.94
C VAL A 140 4.82 -12.78 7.41
N THR A 141 5.75 -13.65 7.82
CA THR A 141 6.23 -13.70 9.21
C THR A 141 6.95 -12.41 9.63
N GLN A 142 7.70 -11.77 8.74
CA GLN A 142 8.37 -10.48 9.04
C GLN A 142 7.41 -9.29 9.03
N SER A 143 6.35 -9.33 8.22
CA SER A 143 5.36 -8.24 8.13
C SER A 143 4.55 -8.06 9.42
N VAL A 144 4.50 -9.09 10.27
CA VAL A 144 3.85 -9.05 11.59
C VAL A 144 4.70 -8.34 12.64
N LYS A 145 5.98 -8.05 12.37
CA LYS A 145 6.83 -7.36 13.34
C LYS A 145 6.36 -5.92 13.53
N TYR A 146 5.79 -5.65 14.70
CA TYR A 146 5.40 -4.34 15.19
C TYR A 146 6.50 -3.28 15.03
N GLU A 147 7.76 -3.69 15.19
CA GLU A 147 8.96 -2.89 14.96
C GLU A 147 8.97 -2.21 13.58
N THR A 148 8.66 -2.94 12.51
CA THR A 148 8.69 -2.40 11.14
C THR A 148 7.62 -1.34 10.93
N ILE A 149 6.44 -1.54 11.52
CA ILE A 149 5.31 -0.61 11.39
C ILE A 149 5.58 0.66 12.19
N ILE A 150 6.03 0.53 13.45
CA ILE A 150 6.43 1.65 14.30
C ILE A 150 7.54 2.44 13.62
N HIS A 151 8.57 1.76 13.11
CA HIS A 151 9.68 2.41 12.41
C HIS A 151 9.22 3.15 11.15
N LYS A 152 8.28 2.58 10.38
CA LYS A 152 7.71 3.24 9.20
C LYS A 152 6.93 4.50 9.58
N ILE A 153 6.03 4.42 10.57
CA ILE A 153 5.28 5.58 11.07
C ILE A 153 6.26 6.66 11.57
N PHE A 154 7.27 6.27 12.35
CA PHE A 154 8.32 7.15 12.83
C PHE A 154 9.03 7.88 11.67
N THR A 155 9.51 7.13 10.68
CA THR A 155 10.26 7.67 9.54
C THR A 155 9.40 8.62 8.71
N ASP A 156 8.16 8.25 8.42
CA ASP A 156 7.22 9.08 7.65
C ASP A 156 6.89 10.37 8.43
N THR A 157 6.73 10.27 9.75
CA THR A 157 6.46 11.42 10.63
C THR A 157 7.65 12.35 10.70
N GLN A 158 8.86 11.82 10.90
CA GLN A 158 10.08 12.60 10.96
C GLN A 158 10.32 13.35 9.65
N LYS A 159 10.16 12.70 8.49
CA LYS A 159 10.28 13.37 7.17
C LYS A 159 9.26 14.48 6.98
N SER A 160 8.02 14.29 7.45
CA SER A 160 6.99 15.34 7.40
C SER A 160 7.34 16.51 8.33
N MET A 161 7.91 16.23 9.50
CA MET A 161 8.42 17.25 10.42
C MET A 161 9.62 18.01 9.85
N GLU A 162 10.62 17.34 9.28
CA GLU A 162 11.79 17.98 8.66
C GLU A 162 11.40 19.00 7.57
N LYS A 163 10.31 18.74 6.85
CA LYS A 163 9.79 19.66 5.83
C LYS A 163 9.03 20.86 6.41
N LYS A 164 8.41 20.74 7.60
CA LYS A 164 7.44 21.72 8.13
C LYS A 164 7.87 22.43 9.40
N CYS A 165 8.63 21.75 10.25
CA CYS A 165 9.24 22.28 11.46
C CYS A 165 10.57 22.96 11.10
N VAL A 166 10.51 23.99 10.25
CA VAL A 166 11.66 24.86 10.01
C VAL A 166 11.54 26.01 10.99
N LEU A 167 12.61 26.28 11.75
CA LEU A 167 12.76 27.50 12.56
C LEU A 167 12.60 28.72 11.63
N GLN A 168 11.39 29.21 11.48
CA GLN A 168 11.14 30.54 10.93
C GLN A 168 10.92 31.46 12.11
N ASN A 169 11.73 32.51 12.17
CA ASN A 169 11.46 33.67 13.01
C ASN A 169 10.15 34.28 12.53
N PHE A 170 9.02 33.78 13.06
CA PHE A 170 7.74 34.45 12.91
C PHE A 170 7.87 35.76 13.66
N SER A 171 8.12 36.84 12.93
CA SER A 171 7.78 38.16 13.42
C SER A 171 6.27 38.17 13.59
N THR A 172 5.79 38.00 14.81
CA THR A 172 4.42 38.29 15.19
C THR A 172 4.22 39.78 15.00
N SER A 173 3.87 40.20 13.78
CA SER A 173 3.29 41.51 13.56
C SER A 173 1.93 41.50 14.25
N SER A 174 1.89 42.10 15.45
CA SER A 174 0.64 42.42 16.13
C SER A 174 -0.11 43.43 15.26
N HIS A 175 -0.93 42.93 14.33
CA HIS A 175 -1.88 43.78 13.64
C HIS A 175 -3.02 44.11 14.60
N GLU A 176 -3.18 45.42 14.83
CA GLU A 176 -4.29 45.97 15.59
C GLU A 176 -5.63 45.54 14.97
N GLN A 177 -6.63 45.36 15.82
CA GLN A 177 -7.99 44.99 15.45
C GLN A 177 -8.59 46.07 14.53
N GLY A 178 -8.49 45.85 13.22
CA GLY A 178 -9.13 46.67 12.19
C GLY A 178 -10.33 45.97 11.54
N LEU A 179 -10.69 46.46 10.35
CA LEU A 179 -11.71 45.91 9.45
C LEU A 179 -11.48 44.40 9.20
N SER A 180 -12.40 43.55 9.65
CA SER A 180 -12.26 42.10 9.53
C SER A 180 -13.45 41.42 8.85
N LEU A 181 -13.17 40.51 7.91
CA LEU A 181 -14.16 39.68 7.23
C LEU A 181 -13.88 38.19 7.50
N SER A 182 -14.86 37.47 8.06
CA SER A 182 -14.79 36.02 8.25
C SER A 182 -15.35 35.28 7.05
N LEU A 183 -14.61 34.31 6.52
CA LEU A 183 -15.12 33.35 5.54
C LEU A 183 -15.37 32.00 6.22
N ASN A 184 -16.58 31.47 6.01
CA ASN A 184 -17.01 30.22 6.63
C ASN A 184 -16.63 29.01 5.78
N ALA A 185 -16.48 27.86 6.42
CA ALA A 185 -16.23 26.59 5.75
C ALA A 185 -17.40 26.17 4.85
N GLN A 186 -17.11 25.90 3.58
CA GLN A 186 -18.13 25.47 2.61
C GLN A 186 -18.62 24.03 2.84
N ASN A 187 -17.76 23.18 3.40
CA ASN A 187 -18.02 21.76 3.65
C ASN A 187 -17.47 21.34 5.03
N SER A 188 -18.07 20.31 5.62
CA SER A 188 -17.55 19.68 6.84
C SER A 188 -16.42 18.70 6.52
N GLY A 189 -15.38 18.65 7.35
CA GLY A 189 -14.29 17.68 7.21
C GLY A 189 -13.05 18.07 8.01
N ILE A 190 -11.94 17.37 7.77
CA ILE A 190 -10.68 17.64 8.48
C ILE A 190 -9.93 18.71 7.69
N TYR A 191 -9.63 19.82 8.35
CA TYR A 191 -8.81 20.88 7.77
C TYR A 191 -7.38 20.41 7.59
N GLN A 192 -6.90 20.40 6.35
CA GLN A 192 -5.59 19.89 5.94
C GLN A 192 -4.60 20.99 5.55
N GLY A 193 -4.96 22.26 5.78
CA GLY A 193 -4.17 23.42 5.36
C GLY A 193 -4.67 24.04 4.06
N PHE A 194 -3.79 24.74 3.37
CA PHE A 194 -4.08 25.45 2.12
C PHE A 194 -2.90 25.35 1.15
N MET A 195 -3.15 25.64 -0.12
CA MET A 195 -2.10 25.70 -1.14
C MET A 195 -1.21 26.92 -0.92
N GLU A 196 -0.05 26.72 -0.29
CA GLU A 196 0.82 27.82 0.17
C GLU A 196 1.27 28.77 -0.96
N LYS A 197 1.76 28.23 -2.09
CA LYS A 197 2.26 29.06 -3.21
C LYS A 197 1.15 29.91 -3.85
N PRO A 198 0.01 29.32 -4.30
CA PRO A 198 -1.11 30.09 -4.83
C PRO A 198 -1.67 31.10 -3.83
N MET A 199 -1.88 30.69 -2.57
CA MET A 199 -2.42 31.56 -1.53
C MET A 199 -1.49 32.76 -1.29
N ARG A 200 -0.18 32.53 -1.22
CA ARG A 200 0.81 33.59 -1.04
C ARG A 200 0.86 34.55 -2.22
N SER A 201 0.72 34.06 -3.47
CA SER A 201 0.62 34.94 -4.63
C SER A 201 -0.65 35.78 -4.64
N LEU A 202 -1.77 35.19 -4.22
CA LEU A 202 -3.06 35.88 -4.12
C LEU A 202 -3.00 36.99 -3.07
N CYS A 203 -2.48 36.68 -1.87
CA CYS A 203 -2.34 37.66 -0.80
C CYS A 203 -1.45 38.85 -1.20
N LYS A 204 -0.40 38.61 -2.01
CA LYS A 204 0.45 39.69 -2.52
C LYS A 204 -0.21 40.53 -3.61
N ARG A 205 -0.97 39.90 -4.52
CA ARG A 205 -1.64 40.56 -5.63
C ARG A 205 -2.76 41.47 -5.15
N GLU A 206 -3.56 40.97 -4.22
CA GLU A 206 -4.77 41.63 -3.74
C GLU A 206 -4.56 42.40 -2.43
N ASP A 207 -3.34 42.42 -1.90
CA ASP A 207 -2.99 42.96 -0.58
C ASP A 207 -3.94 42.43 0.51
N LEU A 208 -3.84 41.13 0.84
CA LEU A 208 -4.68 40.46 1.83
C LEU A 208 -3.86 39.92 2.99
N LEU A 209 -4.35 40.16 4.20
CA LEU A 209 -3.83 39.54 5.41
C LEU A 209 -4.84 38.50 5.92
N ILE A 210 -4.51 37.22 5.74
CA ILE A 210 -5.40 36.10 6.09
C ILE A 210 -4.88 35.42 7.37
N ARG A 211 -5.76 35.28 8.36
CA ARG A 211 -5.58 34.45 9.55
C ARG A 211 -6.40 33.18 9.40
N MET A 212 -5.76 32.03 9.61
CA MET A 212 -6.49 30.76 9.72
C MET A 212 -6.95 30.57 11.16
N GLU A 213 -8.23 30.25 11.37
CA GLU A 213 -8.80 30.07 12.71
C GLU A 213 -8.56 28.66 13.28
N TRP A 214 -8.27 27.69 12.40
CA TRP A 214 -8.13 26.29 12.77
C TRP A 214 -6.72 25.78 12.55
N PRO A 215 -6.16 25.01 13.51
CA PRO A 215 -4.91 24.29 13.27
C PRO A 215 -5.16 23.07 12.37
N VAL A 216 -4.15 22.70 11.59
CA VAL A 216 -4.19 21.54 10.69
C VAL A 216 -4.51 20.25 11.46
N GLY A 217 -5.45 19.45 10.92
CA GLY A 217 -5.91 18.18 11.49
C GLY A 217 -7.15 18.26 12.36
N LYS A 218 -7.74 19.44 12.56
CA LYS A 218 -9.00 19.60 13.29
C LYS A 218 -10.21 19.41 12.38
N LEU A 219 -11.28 18.91 12.97
CA LEU A 219 -12.59 18.84 12.33
C LEU A 219 -13.16 20.26 12.25
N VAL A 220 -13.53 20.67 11.04
CA VAL A 220 -14.27 21.90 10.76
C VAL A 220 -15.66 21.51 10.28
N ILE A 221 -16.67 22.22 10.76
CA ILE A 221 -18.07 22.01 10.40
C ILE A 221 -18.47 23.05 9.36
N LYS A 222 -19.29 22.66 8.40
CA LYS A 222 -19.88 23.58 7.43
C LYS A 222 -20.50 24.80 8.14
N ASP A 223 -20.35 25.97 7.52
CA ASP A 223 -20.86 27.27 7.99
C ASP A 223 -20.21 27.79 9.29
N THR A 224 -19.10 27.19 9.74
CA THR A 224 -18.26 27.74 10.82
C THR A 224 -17.13 28.63 10.28
N PRO A 225 -16.71 29.69 10.99
CA PRO A 225 -15.59 30.55 10.59
C PRO A 225 -14.32 29.73 10.33
N LEU A 226 -13.77 29.76 9.11
CA LEU A 226 -12.58 28.99 8.74
C LEU A 226 -11.32 29.87 8.74
N LEU A 227 -11.47 31.09 8.22
CA LEU A 227 -10.40 32.07 8.11
C LEU A 227 -10.97 33.49 8.23
N THR A 228 -10.12 34.40 8.69
CA THR A 228 -10.45 35.82 8.85
C THR A 228 -9.48 36.65 8.01
N ILE A 229 -10.02 37.51 7.15
CA ILE A 229 -9.28 38.57 6.47
C ILE A 229 -9.22 39.75 7.42
N LEU A 230 -8.02 40.22 7.76
CA LEU A 230 -7.79 41.16 8.85
C LEU A 230 -7.65 42.62 8.40
N ASN A 231 -7.51 42.87 7.09
CA ASN A 231 -7.24 44.20 6.54
C ASN A 231 -8.37 44.74 5.63
N LYS A 232 -9.48 44.01 5.50
CA LYS A 232 -10.63 44.38 4.65
C LYS A 232 -11.94 43.90 5.27
N GLU A 233 -12.99 44.72 5.19
CA GLU A 233 -14.37 44.35 5.58
C GLU A 233 -15.13 43.61 4.48
N THR A 234 -14.80 43.89 3.20
CA THR A 234 -15.49 43.29 2.06
C THR A 234 -14.49 42.92 0.98
N ILE A 235 -14.74 41.79 0.33
CA ILE A 235 -14.05 41.37 -0.90
C ILE A 235 -15.06 40.80 -1.90
N PRO A 236 -14.79 40.90 -3.21
CA PRO A 236 -15.66 40.34 -4.25
C PRO A 236 -15.93 38.84 -4.03
N GLU A 237 -17.14 38.36 -4.35
CA GLU A 237 -17.49 36.94 -4.21
C GLU A 237 -16.57 36.01 -5.00
N ASP A 238 -16.10 36.43 -6.17
CA ASP A 238 -15.17 35.65 -6.99
C ASP A 238 -13.84 35.42 -6.27
N LEU A 239 -13.36 36.43 -5.53
CA LEU A 239 -12.15 36.34 -4.73
C LEU A 239 -12.37 35.42 -3.51
N GLN A 240 -13.56 35.45 -2.90
CA GLN A 240 -13.91 34.51 -1.83
C GLN A 240 -13.89 33.06 -2.33
N LYS A 241 -14.44 32.79 -3.52
CA LYS A 241 -14.41 31.47 -4.14
C LYS A 241 -12.98 31.04 -4.49
N GLU A 242 -12.15 31.95 -5.01
CA GLU A 242 -10.74 31.68 -5.31
C GLU A 242 -9.97 31.27 -4.04
N ILE A 243 -10.14 32.02 -2.93
CA ILE A 243 -9.53 31.70 -1.63
C ILE A 243 -10.00 30.33 -1.13
N MET A 244 -11.31 30.08 -1.12
CA MET A 244 -11.87 28.83 -0.60
C MET A 244 -11.48 27.62 -1.46
N GLY A 245 -11.29 27.80 -2.77
CA GLY A 245 -10.78 26.77 -3.67
C GLY A 245 -9.34 26.34 -3.40
N MET A 246 -8.56 27.15 -2.66
CA MET A 246 -7.19 26.82 -2.25
C MET A 246 -7.13 26.15 -0.87
N VAL A 247 -8.25 26.07 -0.14
CA VAL A 247 -8.32 25.47 1.19
C VAL A 247 -8.70 24.00 1.09
N ASN A 248 -7.91 23.14 1.76
CA ASN A 248 -8.11 21.70 1.71
C ASN A 248 -8.89 21.21 2.94
N ILE A 249 -10.12 20.73 2.71
CA ILE A 249 -10.93 20.04 3.71
C ILE A 249 -11.27 18.65 3.16
N HIS A 250 -10.78 17.59 3.80
CA HIS A 250 -10.97 16.20 3.34
C HIS A 250 -11.31 15.27 4.51
N GLY A 251 -11.89 14.11 4.23
CA GLY A 251 -12.20 13.09 5.24
C GLY A 251 -11.00 12.24 5.69
N GLY A 252 -9.91 12.21 4.90
CA GLY A 252 -8.71 11.41 5.20
C GLY A 252 -7.71 12.12 6.12
N GLN A 253 -6.80 11.36 6.71
CA GLN A 253 -5.63 11.89 7.40
C GLN A 253 -4.36 11.25 6.85
N ASP A 254 -3.41 12.07 6.42
CA ASP A 254 -2.12 11.65 5.88
C ASP A 254 -0.99 12.28 6.71
N ILE A 255 0.04 11.48 7.00
CA ILE A 255 1.22 11.91 7.77
C ILE A 255 1.99 12.98 6.99
N ASP A 256 2.06 12.85 5.66
CA ASP A 256 2.74 13.82 4.79
C ASP A 256 2.06 15.21 4.86
N VAL A 257 0.75 15.24 5.09
CA VAL A 257 -0.04 16.49 5.21
C VAL A 257 -0.10 16.98 6.65
N ASN A 258 -0.12 16.10 7.64
CA ASN A 258 -0.12 16.46 9.04
C ASN A 258 0.69 15.47 9.89
N TYR A 259 1.89 15.86 10.30
CA TYR A 259 2.74 15.01 11.13
C TYR A 259 2.10 14.66 12.49
N TYR A 260 1.17 15.46 13.03
CA TYR A 260 0.45 15.11 14.27
C TYR A 260 -0.35 13.82 14.13
N TYR A 261 -0.75 13.46 12.91
CA TYR A 261 -1.40 12.17 12.66
C TYR A 261 -0.45 11.00 12.94
N GLY A 262 0.83 11.13 12.61
CA GLY A 262 1.86 10.14 12.93
C GLY A 262 2.06 9.95 14.43
N PHE A 263 2.11 11.04 15.21
CA PHE A 263 2.09 10.98 16.68
C PHE A 263 0.85 10.23 17.19
N ARG A 264 -0.33 10.53 16.63
CA ARG A 264 -1.57 9.86 17.02
C ARG A 264 -1.53 8.36 16.72
N GLN A 265 -1.00 7.96 15.56
CA GLN A 265 -0.86 6.55 15.21
C GLN A 265 0.08 5.82 16.18
N LEU A 266 1.22 6.41 16.55
CA LEU A 266 2.13 5.83 17.55
C LEU A 266 1.45 5.70 18.94
N MET A 267 0.69 6.71 19.36
CA MET A 267 -0.10 6.63 20.61
C MET A 267 -1.18 5.55 20.55
N GLU A 268 -1.91 5.45 19.43
CA GLU A 268 -2.93 4.41 19.22
C GLU A 268 -2.28 3.01 19.29
N VAL A 269 -1.10 2.81 18.70
CA VAL A 269 -0.34 1.56 18.78
C VAL A 269 0.07 1.26 20.23
N ALA A 270 0.62 2.24 20.96
CA ALA A 270 1.03 2.06 22.36
C ALA A 270 -0.15 1.68 23.28
N VAL A 271 -1.27 2.41 23.17
CA VAL A 271 -2.48 2.16 23.97
C VAL A 271 -3.07 0.79 23.64
N LYS A 272 -3.12 0.41 22.35
CA LYS A 272 -3.66 -0.88 21.95
C LYS A 272 -2.77 -2.04 22.39
N ALA A 273 -1.44 -1.88 22.34
CA ALA A 273 -0.49 -2.85 22.84
C ALA A 273 -0.64 -3.10 24.35
N LEU A 274 -0.92 -2.05 25.14
CA LEU A 274 -1.19 -2.16 26.59
C LEU A 274 -2.61 -2.62 26.94
N SER A 275 -3.49 -2.82 25.95
CA SER A 275 -4.86 -3.25 26.24
C SER A 275 -4.89 -4.68 26.82
N PRO A 276 -5.86 -5.03 27.69
CA PRO A 276 -5.92 -6.35 28.32
C PRO A 276 -5.98 -7.52 27.34
N GLY A 277 -6.46 -7.29 26.11
CA GLY A 277 -6.56 -8.32 25.07
C GLY A 277 -5.26 -8.59 24.31
N ILE A 278 -4.29 -7.67 24.35
CA ILE A 278 -2.99 -7.80 23.66
C ILE A 278 -1.87 -8.00 24.68
N ASN A 279 -1.79 -7.09 25.66
CA ASN A 279 -0.79 -7.09 26.73
C ASN A 279 0.65 -7.31 26.21
N ASP A 280 1.08 -6.44 25.29
CA ASP A 280 2.43 -6.42 24.71
C ASP A 280 3.18 -5.13 25.13
N PRO A 281 3.87 -5.15 26.29
CA PRO A 281 4.68 -4.02 26.75
C PRO A 281 5.84 -3.67 25.81
N GLY A 282 6.38 -4.64 25.05
CA GLY A 282 7.52 -4.41 24.17
C GLY A 282 7.17 -3.45 23.03
N THR A 283 6.03 -3.71 22.37
CA THR A 283 5.48 -2.81 21.33
C THR A 283 5.15 -1.42 21.89
N ALA A 284 4.65 -1.34 23.14
CA ALA A 284 4.38 -0.07 23.79
C ALA A 284 5.67 0.72 24.05
N ILE A 285 6.74 0.08 24.55
CA ILE A 285 8.05 0.71 24.77
C ILE A 285 8.61 1.27 23.46
N LEU A 286 8.58 0.49 22.37
CA LEU A 286 9.06 0.95 21.06
C LEU A 286 8.28 2.17 20.56
N SER A 287 6.96 2.16 20.72
CA SER A 287 6.10 3.29 20.33
C SER A 287 6.40 4.55 21.15
N LEU A 288 6.62 4.40 22.46
CA LEU A 288 7.00 5.50 23.35
C LEU A 288 8.39 6.05 23.05
N GLN A 289 9.35 5.19 22.72
CA GLN A 289 10.69 5.62 22.27
C GLN A 289 10.60 6.44 20.97
N ALA A 290 9.84 5.96 19.98
CA ALA A 290 9.59 6.70 18.74
C ALA A 290 8.95 8.07 19.00
N LEU A 291 7.94 8.13 19.87
CA LEU A 291 7.32 9.38 20.30
C LEU A 291 8.32 10.33 20.98
N GLY A 292 9.15 9.82 21.90
CA GLY A 292 10.18 10.60 22.58
C GLY A 292 11.19 11.21 21.62
N HIS A 293 11.63 10.45 20.61
CA HIS A 293 12.51 10.96 19.56
C HIS A 293 11.86 12.09 18.76
N LEU A 294 10.60 11.92 18.34
CA LEU A 294 9.88 12.96 17.59
C LEU A 294 9.61 14.21 18.43
N LEU A 295 9.30 14.06 19.73
CA LEU A 295 9.12 15.18 20.64
C LEU A 295 10.43 15.97 20.85
N LYS A 296 11.55 15.27 21.01
CA LYS A 296 12.88 15.90 21.09
C LYS A 296 13.17 16.71 19.82
N TYR A 297 13.00 16.10 18.65
CA TYR A 297 13.21 16.77 17.36
C TYR A 297 12.35 18.04 17.24
N ARG A 298 11.08 17.95 17.64
CA ARG A 298 10.17 19.11 17.68
C ARG A 298 10.70 20.21 18.60
N SER A 299 11.11 19.88 19.82
CA SER A 299 11.60 20.86 20.80
C SER A 299 12.84 21.60 20.30
N GLU A 300 13.69 20.95 19.51
CA GLU A 300 14.93 21.55 18.97
C GLU A 300 14.68 22.42 17.72
N ASN A 301 13.64 22.12 16.93
CA ASN A 301 13.43 22.72 15.60
C ASN A 301 12.15 23.56 15.48
N HIS A 302 11.26 23.51 16.46
CA HIS A 302 10.02 24.29 16.49
C HIS A 302 9.38 24.25 17.89
N PRO A 303 9.93 24.97 18.90
CA PRO A 303 9.36 25.04 20.24
C PRO A 303 7.91 25.56 20.25
#